data_AF-A0A3C1GA65-F1
#
_entry.id   AF-A0A3C1GA65-F1
#
_cell.length_a   1.000
_cell.length_b   1.000
_cell.length_c   1.000
_cell.angle_alpha   90.00
_cell.angle_beta   90.00
_cell.angle_gamma   90.00
#
_symmetry.space_group_name_H-M   'P 1'
#
loop_
_entity.id
_entity.type
_entity.pdbx_description
1 polymer ?
#
loop_
_entity_poly.entity_id
_entity_poly.type
_entity_poly.pdbx_seq_one_letter_code
_entity_poly.pdbx_strand_id
1 'polypeptide(L)'
;MPRYFDIRSTVLIVVGYGILPEEEDRPIAYELKRIINSRGEGTESRSAVVVTDMWMLNQEMADLFPAIAIGGPGVNAFASQIYEDLPVAFTRDQRLFIQMNPDAGKRVALWGMDQPATREAADLFVNDGFLDRFLDLVWHRDR
;
A
#
# COMPACT_ATOMS: atom_id res chain seq x y z
N MET A 1 5.57 25.36 6.29
CA MET A 1 5.48 25.26 4.82
C MET A 1 4.40 24.24 4.48
N PRO A 2 3.56 24.48 3.46
CA PRO A 2 2.62 23.47 3.00
C PRO A 2 3.40 22.29 2.42
N ARG A 3 3.06 21.08 2.85
CA ARG A 3 3.68 19.84 2.36
C ARG A 3 3.14 19.54 0.97
N TYR A 4 4.02 19.43 -0.02
CA TYR A 4 3.64 19.08 -1.39
C TYR A 4 3.51 17.56 -1.52
N PHE A 5 2.42 17.11 -2.13
CA PHE A 5 2.21 15.70 -2.48
C PHE A 5 2.20 15.57 -4.00
N ASP A 6 3.20 14.89 -4.53
CA ASP A 6 3.32 14.63 -5.97
C ASP A 6 2.50 13.39 -6.33
N ILE A 7 1.53 13.57 -7.23
CA ILE A 7 0.59 12.52 -7.65
C ILE A 7 1.26 11.33 -8.36
N ARG A 8 2.52 11.42 -8.79
CA ARG A 8 3.24 10.34 -9.48
C ARG A 8 4.17 9.58 -8.55
N SER A 9 4.71 10.21 -7.52
CA SER A 9 5.72 9.60 -6.64
C SER A 9 5.29 9.43 -5.17
N THR A 10 4.26 10.15 -4.71
CA THR A 10 3.74 9.98 -3.34
C THR A 10 2.95 8.68 -3.26
N VAL A 11 3.32 7.81 -2.33
CA VAL A 11 2.65 6.53 -2.12
C VAL A 11 1.49 6.71 -1.13
N LEU A 12 0.28 6.39 -1.57
CA LEU A 12 -0.87 6.29 -0.67
C LEU A 12 -0.86 4.91 0.01
N ILE A 13 -0.87 4.89 1.33
CA ILE A 13 -1.14 3.68 2.10
C ILE A 13 -2.60 3.76 2.54
N VAL A 14 -3.43 2.90 1.96
CA VAL A 14 -4.89 2.99 2.06
C VAL A 14 -5.37 1.95 3.05
N VAL A 15 -6.07 2.39 4.10
CA VAL A 15 -6.68 1.53 5.14
C VAL A 15 -8.20 1.67 5.15
N GLY A 16 -8.92 0.66 5.65
CA GLY A 16 -10.37 0.74 5.83
C GLY A 16 -10.81 1.86 6.79
N TYR A 17 -12.05 2.33 6.67
CA TYR A 17 -12.60 3.44 7.48
C TYR A 17 -13.32 3.03 8.78
N GLY A 18 -13.24 1.75 9.20
CA GLY A 18 -13.92 1.22 10.40
C GLY A 18 -13.02 1.12 11.63
N ILE A 19 -13.61 0.94 12.82
CA ILE A 19 -12.89 0.84 14.11
C ILE A 19 -11.80 -0.24 14.07
N LEU A 20 -12.09 -1.42 13.49
CA LEU A 20 -11.12 -2.51 13.41
C LEU A 20 -9.92 -2.13 12.51
N PRO A 21 -10.09 -1.71 11.24
CA PRO A 21 -8.98 -1.16 10.45
C PRO A 21 -8.21 0.00 11.12
N GLU A 22 -8.90 0.88 11.84
CA GLU A 22 -8.27 1.98 12.57
C GLU A 22 -7.35 1.50 13.70
N GLU A 23 -7.77 0.46 14.44
CA GLU A 23 -7.00 -0.10 15.55
C GLU A 23 -5.91 -1.08 15.07
N GLU A 24 -6.17 -1.82 13.99
CA GLU A 24 -5.35 -2.96 13.58
C GLU A 24 -4.46 -2.67 12.36
N ASP A 25 -5.04 -2.15 11.28
CA ASP A 25 -4.36 -1.94 9.99
C ASP A 25 -3.61 -0.60 9.95
N ARG A 26 -4.16 0.45 10.56
CA ARG A 26 -3.56 1.79 10.57
C ARG A 26 -2.21 1.83 11.28
N PRO A 27 -1.95 1.12 12.40
CA PRO A 27 -0.61 1.00 12.96
C PRO A 27 0.40 0.40 11.99
N ILE A 28 0.02 -0.67 11.27
CA ILE A 28 0.84 -1.30 10.23
C ILE A 28 1.12 -0.29 9.11
N ALA A 29 0.12 0.47 8.69
CA ALA A 29 0.26 1.52 7.68
C ALA A 29 1.25 2.61 8.09
N TYR A 30 1.24 3.03 9.36
CA TYR A 30 2.19 4.02 9.86
C TYR A 30 3.61 3.47 10.01
N GLU A 31 3.77 2.19 10.32
CA GLU A 31 5.06 1.51 10.28
C GLU A 31 5.62 1.48 8.86
N LEU A 32 4.83 1.01 7.90
CA LEU A 32 5.19 0.99 6.48
C LEU A 32 5.52 2.39 5.96
N LYS A 33 4.74 3.41 6.34
CA LYS A 33 5.02 4.81 6.01
C LYS A 33 6.41 5.26 6.46
N ARG A 34 6.84 4.88 7.68
CA ARG A 34 8.17 5.24 8.19
C ARG A 34 9.26 4.62 7.33
N ILE A 35 9.09 3.36 6.94
CA ILE A 35 10.02 2.62 6.08
C ILE A 35 10.09 3.21 4.67
N ILE A 36 8.93 3.51 4.05
CA ILE A 36 8.90 4.16 2.73
C ILE A 36 9.60 5.52 2.79
N ASN A 37 9.31 6.33 3.81
CA ASN A 37 9.93 7.64 3.96
C ASN A 37 11.44 7.57 4.15
N SER A 38 11.97 6.54 4.84
CA SER A 38 13.43 6.38 4.97
C SER A 38 14.09 5.97 3.65
N ARG A 39 13.38 5.24 2.77
CA ARG A 39 13.83 4.89 1.42
C ARG A 39 13.76 6.05 0.43
N GLY A 40 13.03 7.11 0.74
CA GLY A 40 12.92 8.30 -0.10
C GLY A 40 14.16 9.21 -0.13
N GLU A 41 15.19 8.90 0.66
CA GLU A 41 16.49 9.60 0.71
C GLU A 41 16.39 11.14 0.85
N GLY A 42 15.35 11.63 1.54
CA GLY A 42 15.13 13.07 1.76
C GLY A 42 14.46 13.81 0.60
N THR A 43 14.08 13.12 -0.49
CA THR A 43 13.25 13.69 -1.54
C THR A 43 11.79 13.80 -1.06
N GLU A 44 11.28 15.00 -0.82
CA GLU A 44 9.96 15.21 -0.23
C GLU A 44 8.81 14.51 -0.98
N SER A 45 8.89 14.47 -2.32
CA SER A 45 7.91 13.84 -3.19
C SER A 45 7.95 12.30 -3.14
N ARG A 46 9.05 11.70 -2.70
CA ARG A 46 9.23 10.24 -2.51
C ARG A 46 8.88 9.88 -1.07
N SER A 47 7.61 10.07 -0.72
CA SER A 47 7.11 9.83 0.63
C SER A 47 5.77 9.10 0.62
N ALA A 48 5.36 8.63 1.79
CA ALA A 48 4.09 7.95 2.00
C ALA A 48 3.10 8.76 2.85
N VAL A 49 1.82 8.63 2.51
CA VAL A 49 0.69 9.20 3.24
C VAL A 49 -0.31 8.11 3.56
N VAL A 50 -0.76 8.04 4.82
CA VAL A 50 -1.83 7.11 5.20
C VAL A 50 -3.16 7.81 4.98
N VAL A 51 -4.04 7.19 4.21
CA VAL A 51 -5.40 7.68 3.91
C VAL A 51 -6.42 6.57 4.16
N THR A 52 -7.68 6.93 4.34
CA THR A 52 -8.76 5.94 4.34
C THR A 52 -9.14 5.56 2.91
N ASP A 53 -9.67 4.37 2.74
CA ASP A 53 -10.34 3.93 1.51
C ASP A 53 -11.46 4.89 1.09
N MET A 54 -12.22 5.45 2.05
CA MET A 54 -13.21 6.48 1.76
C MET A 54 -12.60 7.72 1.12
N TRP A 55 -11.41 8.15 1.54
CA TRP A 55 -10.72 9.24 0.86
C TRP A 55 -10.28 8.80 -0.54
N MET A 56 -9.61 7.64 -0.66
CA MET A 56 -9.14 7.08 -1.94
C MET A 56 -10.24 7.02 -3.00
N LEU A 57 -11.43 6.57 -2.62
CA LEU A 57 -12.56 6.35 -3.54
C LEU A 57 -13.32 7.63 -3.91
N ASN A 58 -13.16 8.71 -3.14
CA ASN A 58 -13.91 9.96 -3.35
C ASN A 58 -13.07 11.11 -3.90
N GLN A 59 -11.80 10.87 -4.25
CA GLN A 59 -10.95 11.88 -4.87
C GLN A 59 -10.68 11.57 -6.34
N GLU A 60 -11.02 12.50 -7.24
CA GLU A 60 -10.86 12.33 -8.69
C GLU A 60 -9.43 11.98 -9.12
N MET A 61 -8.43 12.52 -8.42
CA MET A 61 -7.01 12.34 -8.75
C MET A 61 -6.34 11.20 -7.97
N ALA A 62 -7.05 10.53 -7.04
CA ALA A 62 -6.46 9.46 -6.23
C ALA A 62 -5.92 8.32 -7.08
N ASP A 63 -6.57 8.03 -8.21
CA ASP A 63 -6.12 6.99 -9.11
C ASP A 63 -4.75 7.24 -9.74
N LEU A 64 -4.28 8.49 -9.77
CA LEU A 64 -2.96 8.83 -10.30
C LEU A 64 -1.82 8.44 -9.37
N PHE A 65 -2.06 8.48 -8.06
CA PHE A 65 -1.07 8.09 -7.06
C PHE A 65 -0.73 6.60 -7.13
N PRO A 66 0.53 6.20 -6.89
CA PRO A 66 0.84 4.86 -6.40
C PRO A 66 0.11 4.56 -5.09
N ALA A 67 -0.39 3.32 -4.93
CA ALA A 67 -1.16 2.96 -3.75
C ALA A 67 -0.89 1.53 -3.26
N ILE A 68 -0.86 1.39 -1.94
CA ILE A 68 -0.73 0.13 -1.21
C ILE A 68 -1.95 0.02 -0.29
N ALA A 69 -2.82 -0.95 -0.54
CA ALA A 69 -3.93 -1.27 0.36
C ALA A 69 -3.43 -2.16 1.51
N ILE A 70 -3.84 -1.85 2.75
CA ILE A 70 -3.66 -2.72 3.91
C ILE A 70 -5.04 -3.11 4.44
N GLY A 71 -5.22 -4.41 4.68
CA GLY A 71 -6.51 -4.99 5.02
C GLY A 71 -7.21 -5.58 3.79
N GLY A 72 -7.91 -6.69 4.00
CA GLY A 72 -8.51 -7.46 2.90
C GLY A 72 -9.76 -6.82 2.31
N PRO A 73 -10.27 -7.36 1.18
CA PRO A 73 -11.46 -6.85 0.47
C PRO A 73 -12.71 -6.67 1.34
N GLY A 74 -12.84 -7.44 2.42
CA GLY A 74 -13.97 -7.35 3.35
C GLY A 74 -13.94 -6.15 4.30
N VAL A 75 -12.77 -5.52 4.49
CA VAL A 75 -12.58 -4.41 5.45
C VAL A 75 -11.97 -3.15 4.82
N ASN A 76 -11.46 -3.26 3.59
CA ASN A 76 -10.90 -2.15 2.82
C ASN A 76 -11.53 -2.11 1.43
N ALA A 77 -12.33 -1.08 1.16
CA ALA A 77 -13.08 -0.95 -0.09
C ALA A 77 -12.17 -0.73 -1.31
N PHE A 78 -11.01 -0.10 -1.13
CA PHE A 78 -10.02 0.03 -2.21
C PHE A 78 -9.35 -1.31 -2.52
N ALA A 79 -9.03 -2.13 -1.51
CA ALA A 79 -8.56 -3.49 -1.73
C ALA A 79 -9.58 -4.32 -2.51
N SER A 80 -10.87 -4.17 -2.18
CA SER A 80 -11.97 -4.83 -2.88
C SER A 80 -12.04 -4.48 -4.37
N GLN A 81 -11.85 -3.20 -4.73
CA GLN A 81 -11.88 -2.78 -6.14
C GLN A 81 -10.76 -3.38 -6.99
N ILE A 82 -9.58 -3.56 -6.42
CA ILE A 82 -8.41 -4.06 -7.17
C ILE A 82 -8.22 -5.56 -7.03
N TYR A 83 -8.98 -6.24 -6.16
CA TYR A 83 -8.74 -7.62 -5.77
C TYR A 83 -8.75 -8.61 -6.93
N GLU A 84 -9.73 -8.51 -7.84
CA GLU A 84 -9.91 -9.46 -8.94
C GLU A 84 -8.84 -9.30 -10.03
N ASP A 85 -8.45 -8.05 -10.31
CA ASP A 85 -7.52 -7.72 -11.39
C ASP A 85 -6.05 -7.74 -10.96
N LEU A 86 -5.77 -7.63 -9.65
CA LEU A 86 -4.40 -7.57 -9.12
C LEU A 86 -3.85 -8.98 -8.86
N PRO A 87 -2.78 -9.40 -9.58
CA PRO A 87 -2.27 -10.76 -9.47
C PRO A 87 -1.66 -11.01 -8.08
N VAL A 88 -1.78 -12.25 -7.61
CA VAL A 88 -1.11 -12.72 -6.39
C VAL A 88 0.37 -12.95 -6.69
N ALA A 89 1.24 -12.11 -6.12
CA ALA A 89 2.69 -12.27 -6.22
C ALA A 89 3.23 -13.25 -5.17
N PHE A 90 2.59 -13.30 -4.01
CA PHE A 90 2.94 -14.23 -2.94
C PHE A 90 1.71 -14.61 -2.12
N THR A 91 1.64 -15.88 -1.71
CA THR A 91 0.69 -16.37 -0.73
C THR A 91 1.32 -17.50 0.06
N ARG A 92 0.92 -17.66 1.32
CA ARG A 92 1.33 -18.77 2.17
C ARG A 92 0.11 -19.37 2.87
N ASP A 93 -0.05 -20.69 2.72
CA ASP A 93 -1.13 -21.49 3.30
C ASP A 93 -2.55 -20.93 3.08
N GLN A 94 -2.76 -20.17 1.99
CA GLN A 94 -3.99 -19.42 1.72
C GLN A 94 -4.44 -18.50 2.89
N ARG A 95 -3.51 -18.13 3.77
CA ARG A 95 -3.77 -17.34 4.98
C ARG A 95 -3.35 -15.89 4.82
N LEU A 96 -2.33 -15.63 4.01
CA LEU A 96 -1.83 -14.28 3.73
C LEU A 96 -1.55 -14.10 2.24
N PHE A 97 -1.64 -12.86 1.79
CA PHE A 97 -1.59 -12.49 0.38
C PHE A 97 -0.83 -11.17 0.19
N ILE A 98 0.12 -11.19 -0.74
CA ILE A 98 0.72 -10.00 -1.34
C ILE A 98 0.27 -10.01 -2.80
N GLN A 99 -0.63 -9.10 -3.14
CA GLN A 99 -1.07 -8.90 -4.52
C GLN A 99 -0.34 -7.69 -5.11
N MET A 100 0.36 -7.90 -6.22
CA MET A 100 0.99 -6.86 -7.02
C MET A 100 1.44 -7.47 -8.35
N ASN A 101 1.60 -6.65 -9.37
CA ASN A 101 2.39 -7.06 -10.53
C ASN A 101 3.87 -6.68 -10.25
N PRO A 102 4.80 -7.65 -10.23
CA PRO A 102 6.19 -7.40 -9.86
C PRO A 102 6.97 -6.62 -10.92
N ASP A 103 6.48 -6.61 -12.17
CA ASP A 103 7.17 -6.03 -13.32
C ASP A 103 6.52 -4.72 -13.80
N ALA A 104 5.30 -4.41 -13.34
CA ALA A 104 4.55 -3.24 -13.77
C ALA A 104 3.47 -2.81 -12.77
N GLY A 105 2.93 -1.61 -12.99
CA GLY A 105 1.80 -1.11 -12.20
C GLY A 105 2.22 -0.29 -10.98
N LYS A 106 1.21 0.12 -10.20
CA LYS A 106 1.37 1.04 -9.06
C LYS A 106 0.39 0.71 -7.93
N ARG A 107 -0.01 -0.56 -7.88
CA ARG A 107 -1.03 -1.10 -6.97
C ARG A 107 -0.46 -2.29 -6.24
N VAL A 108 -0.65 -2.30 -4.92
CA VAL A 108 -0.33 -3.41 -4.05
C VAL A 108 -1.51 -3.61 -3.09
N ALA A 109 -1.84 -4.85 -2.76
CA ALA A 109 -2.73 -5.17 -1.65
C ALA A 109 -2.04 -6.16 -0.69
N LEU A 110 -2.05 -5.83 0.60
CA LEU A 110 -1.43 -6.59 1.68
C LEU A 110 -2.50 -6.97 2.69
N TRP A 111 -2.79 -8.27 2.79
CA TRP A 111 -3.86 -8.73 3.67
C TRP A 111 -3.73 -10.21 4.01
N GLY A 112 -4.37 -10.61 5.11
CA GLY A 112 -4.54 -12.00 5.47
C GLY A 112 -5.95 -12.28 5.99
N MET A 113 -6.18 -13.55 6.35
CA MET A 113 -7.45 -14.04 6.87
C MET A 113 -7.74 -13.51 8.30
N ASP A 114 -6.71 -13.01 8.97
CA ASP A 114 -6.80 -12.35 10.28
C ASP A 114 -5.72 -11.25 10.41
N GLN A 115 -5.80 -10.48 11.49
CA GLN A 115 -4.88 -9.36 11.76
C GLN A 115 -3.40 -9.77 11.83
N PRO A 116 -3.02 -10.87 12.52
CA PRO A 116 -1.62 -11.32 12.51
C PRO A 116 -1.12 -11.66 11.10
N ALA A 117 -1.96 -12.26 10.25
CA ALA A 117 -1.60 -12.56 8.87
C ALA A 117 -1.47 -11.31 8.00
N THR A 118 -2.30 -10.28 8.20
CA THR A 118 -2.14 -8.98 7.52
C THR A 118 -0.82 -8.30 7.91
N ARG A 119 -0.46 -8.33 9.20
CA ARG A 119 0.85 -7.85 9.68
C ARG A 119 1.99 -8.62 9.03
N GLU A 120 1.89 -9.94 9.01
CA GLU A 120 2.92 -10.78 8.40
C GLU A 120 3.08 -10.51 6.90
N ALA A 121 1.98 -10.28 6.17
CA ALA A 121 2.04 -9.90 4.76
C ALA A 121 2.82 -8.58 4.56
N ALA A 122 2.61 -7.58 5.44
CA ALA A 122 3.35 -6.33 5.39
C ALA A 122 4.83 -6.49 5.75
N ASP A 123 5.15 -7.32 6.74
CA ASP A 123 6.53 -7.61 7.12
C ASP A 123 7.28 -8.32 5.99
N LEU A 124 6.68 -9.33 5.37
CA LEU A 124 7.25 -10.03 4.21
C LEU A 124 7.41 -9.09 3.01
N PHE A 125 6.42 -8.24 2.76
CA PHE A 125 6.50 -7.24 1.69
C PHE A 125 7.72 -6.32 1.85
N VAL A 126 8.05 -5.94 3.08
CA VAL A 126 9.23 -5.12 3.40
C VAL A 126 10.53 -5.91 3.31
N ASN A 127 10.58 -7.11 3.92
CA ASN A 127 11.81 -7.85 4.16
C ASN A 127 12.26 -8.69 2.97
N ASP A 128 11.35 -9.15 2.12
CA ASP A 128 11.65 -10.03 0.98
C ASP A 128 11.82 -9.23 -0.34
N GLY A 129 11.96 -7.91 -0.25
CA GLY A 129 12.30 -7.03 -1.37
C GLY A 129 11.13 -6.66 -2.29
N PHE A 130 9.89 -7.04 -1.97
CA PHE A 130 8.72 -6.63 -2.75
C PHE A 130 8.51 -5.10 -2.71
N LEU A 131 8.71 -4.48 -1.54
CA LEU A 131 8.61 -3.04 -1.40
C LEU A 131 9.67 -2.32 -2.26
N ASP A 132 10.91 -2.82 -2.30
CA ASP A 132 11.96 -2.19 -3.10
C ASP A 132 11.63 -2.24 -4.59
N ARG A 133 11.14 -3.39 -5.09
CA ARG A 133 10.66 -3.50 -6.48
C ARG A 133 9.50 -2.55 -6.77
N PHE A 134 8.53 -2.47 -5.86
CA PHE A 134 7.42 -1.54 -6.01
C PHE A 134 7.91 -0.08 -6.07
N LEU A 135 8.80 0.32 -5.18
CA LEU A 135 9.36 1.67 -5.13
C LEU A 135 10.18 1.99 -6.37
N ASP A 136 10.96 1.04 -6.89
CA ASP A 136 11.68 1.20 -8.15
C ASP A 136 10.74 1.48 -9.32
N LEU A 137 9.63 0.75 -9.42
CA LEU A 137 8.62 0.97 -10.46
C LEU A 137 7.98 2.36 -10.39
N VAL A 138 7.76 2.90 -9.18
CA VAL A 138 7.00 4.15 -9.01
C VAL A 138 7.87 5.40 -8.87
N TRP A 139 9.14 5.26 -8.50
CA TRP A 139 10.08 6.40 -8.35
C TRP A 139 11.10 6.52 -9.48
N HIS A 140 11.34 5.46 -10.25
CA HIS A 140 12.37 5.44 -11.30
C HIS A 140 11.81 5.17 -12.70
N ARG A 141 10.49 5.37 -12.89
CA ARG A 141 9.76 5.10 -14.14
C ARG A 141 10.14 5.98 -15.35
N ASP A 142 11.02 6.97 -15.15
CA ASP A 142 11.49 7.92 -16.18
C ASP A 142 12.95 7.64 -16.64
N ARG A 143 13.38 6.36 -16.66
CA ARG A 143 14.61 5.94 -17.37
C ARG A 143 14.27 5.25 -18.69
#